data_AF-A0A7R9MS29-F1
#
_entry.id   AF-A0A7R9MS29-F1
#
_cell.length_a   1.000
_cell.length_b   1.000
_cell.length_c   1.000
_cell.angle_alpha   90.00
_cell.angle_beta   90.00
_cell.angle_gamma   90.00
#
_symmetry.space_group_name_H-M   'P 1'
#
loop_
_entity.id
_entity.type
_entity.pdbx_description
1 polymer ?
#
loop_
_entity_poly.entity_id
_entity_poly.type
_entity_poly.pdbx_seq_one_letter_code
_entity_poly.pdbx_strand_id
1 'polypeptide(L)' 'MNNKLTAVCSTEDYSPHLCTNEGKQCSNGKGICALDSTCCTSEGCFVDKRCQTNQMKGSVDEKIWSNFLDSTF' A
#
# COMPACT_ATOMS: atom_id res chain seq x y z
N MET A 1 5.88 -6.86 13.43
CA MET A 1 5.58 -5.43 13.21
C MET A 1 4.96 -4.92 14.50
N ASN A 2 5.59 -3.95 15.17
CA ASN A 2 5.06 -3.25 16.37
C ASN A 2 5.95 -2.03 16.60
N ASN A 3 5.55 -0.88 16.07
CA ASN A 3 6.28 0.38 16.23
C ASN A 3 5.31 1.53 16.51
N LYS A 4 5.85 2.74 16.72
CA LYS A 4 5.04 3.92 17.02
C LYS A 4 4.00 4.25 15.93
N LEU A 5 4.27 3.91 14.67
CA LEU A 5 3.36 4.14 13.54
C LEU A 5 2.22 3.14 13.52
N THR A 6 2.43 1.88 13.94
CA THR A 6 1.38 0.85 13.97
C THR A 6 0.54 0.88 15.25
N ALA A 7 0.96 1.61 16.28
CA ALA A 7 0.24 1.70 17.55
C ALA A 7 -1.17 2.29 17.41
N VAL A 8 -1.39 3.18 16.44
CA VAL A 8 -2.72 3.73 16.16
C VAL A 8 -3.69 2.67 15.69
N CYS A 9 -3.24 1.61 15.02
CA CYS A 9 -4.13 0.56 14.52
C CYS A 9 -4.79 -0.25 15.65
N SER A 10 -4.24 -0.24 16.87
CA SER A 10 -4.86 -0.90 18.03
C SER A 10 -6.16 -0.23 18.48
N THR A 11 -6.46 1.00 18.04
CA THR A 11 -7.76 1.62 18.34
C THR A 11 -8.91 0.99 17.58
N GLU A 12 -8.62 0.32 16.46
CA GLU A 12 -9.64 -0.37 15.65
C GLU A 12 -10.27 -1.55 16.41
N ASP A 13 -9.57 -2.17 17.36
CA ASP A 13 -10.12 -3.25 18.20
C ASP A 13 -11.33 -2.80 19.03
N TYR A 14 -11.45 -1.49 19.25
CA TYR A 14 -12.54 -0.87 20.01
C TYR A 14 -13.59 -0.22 19.09
N SER A 15 -13.38 -0.24 17.78
CA SER A 15 -14.34 0.29 16.81
C SER A 15 -15.44 -0.74 16.55
N PRO A 16 -16.73 -0.38 16.71
CA PRO A 16 -17.83 -1.27 16.34
C PRO A 16 -18.00 -1.39 14.81
N HIS A 17 -17.27 -0.59 14.04
CA HIS A 17 -17.33 -0.58 12.58
C HIS A 17 -16.14 -1.32 11.98
N LEU A 18 -16.43 -2.23 11.04
CA LEU A 18 -15.40 -2.91 10.27
C LEU A 18 -14.74 -1.90 9.32
N CYS A 19 -13.45 -1.66 9.50
CA CYS A 19 -12.64 -0.97 8.52
C CYS A 19 -12.11 -1.95 7.48
N THR A 20 -12.06 -1.55 6.21
CA THR A 20 -11.35 -2.27 5.16
C THR A 20 -10.24 -1.39 4.60
N ASN A 21 -9.02 -1.93 4.56
CA ASN A 21 -7.95 -1.26 3.83
C ASN A 21 -8.20 -1.44 2.32
N GLU A 22 -8.24 -0.33 1.60
CA GLU A 22 -8.29 -0.35 0.14
C GLU A 22 -7.01 -0.95 -0.44
N GLY A 23 -7.12 -1.73 -1.51
CA GLY A 23 -5.96 -2.28 -2.20
C GLY A 23 -6.21 -3.61 -2.90
N LYS A 24 -5.17 -4.11 -3.58
CA LYS A 24 -5.23 -5.41 -4.26
C LYS A 24 -5.29 -6.53 -3.22
N GLN A 25 -6.28 -7.41 -3.35
CA GLN A 25 -6.39 -8.57 -2.49
C GLN A 25 -5.27 -9.59 -2.76
N CYS A 26 -4.79 -10.19 -1.70
CA CYS A 26 -3.82 -11.29 -1.69
C CYS A 26 -4.29 -12.39 -0.71
N SER A 27 -3.52 -13.46 -0.58
CA SER A 27 -3.88 -14.60 0.29
C SER A 27 -5.28 -15.18 0.04
N ASN A 28 -5.71 -15.25 -1.23
CA ASN A 28 -7.05 -15.70 -1.62
C ASN A 28 -8.19 -14.85 -0.99
N GLY A 29 -7.98 -13.53 -0.91
CA GLY A 29 -8.98 -12.59 -0.38
C GLY A 29 -8.89 -12.34 1.13
N LYS A 30 -7.97 -13.01 1.84
CA LYS A 30 -7.77 -12.85 3.29
C LYS A 30 -6.79 -11.74 3.67
N GLY A 31 -6.13 -11.11 2.70
CA GLY A 31 -5.16 -10.05 2.95
C GLY A 31 -5.18 -8.99 1.86
N ILE A 32 -4.46 -7.90 2.12
CA ILE A 32 -4.30 -6.76 1.22
C ILE A 32 -2.82 -6.52 0.96
N CYS A 33 -2.48 -6.19 -0.28
CA CYS A 33 -1.13 -5.77 -0.66
C CYS A 33 -0.81 -4.40 -0.06
N ALA A 34 -0.06 -4.39 1.05
CA ALA A 34 0.28 -3.15 1.76
C ALA A 34 1.51 -2.45 1.17
N LEU A 35 2.43 -3.22 0.58
CA LEU A 35 3.67 -2.75 -0.04
C LEU A 35 3.99 -3.61 -1.25
N ASP A 36 4.95 -3.16 -2.08
CA ASP A 36 5.43 -3.96 -3.22
C ASP A 36 5.89 -5.34 -2.74
N SER A 37 5.39 -6.37 -3.43
CA SER A 37 5.68 -7.77 -3.13
C SER A 37 5.30 -8.22 -1.70
N THR A 38 4.49 -7.45 -0.96
CA THR A 38 4.15 -7.74 0.45
C THR A 38 2.64 -7.77 0.66
N CYS A 39 2.14 -8.93 1.07
CA CYS A 39 0.76 -9.14 1.50
C CYS A 39 0.65 -9.03 3.02
N CYS A 40 -0.34 -8.29 3.52
CA CYS A 40 -0.62 -8.16 4.94
C CYS A 40 -2.03 -8.66 5.27
N THR A 41 -2.13 -9.43 6.35
CA THR A 41 -3.37 -9.84 7.01
C THR A 41 -3.40 -9.26 8.43
N SER A 42 -4.48 -9.52 9.18
CA SER A 42 -4.55 -9.16 10.61
C SER A 42 -3.50 -9.87 11.46
N GLU A 43 -2.97 -11.01 11.00
CA GLU A 43 -1.98 -11.81 11.75
C GLU A 43 -0.53 -11.40 11.44
N GLY A 44 -0.30 -10.71 10.32
CA GLY A 44 1.03 -10.25 9.94
C GLY A 44 1.20 -10.10 8.44
N CYS A 45 2.43 -9.80 8.03
CA CYS A 45 2.78 -9.58 6.64
C CYS A 45 3.80 -10.60 6.15
N PHE A 46 3.67 -11.01 4.90
CA PHE A 46 4.55 -11.96 4.23
C PHE A 46 4.77 -11.57 2.78
N VAL A 47 5.85 -12.09 2.20
CA VAL A 47 6.19 -11.84 0.80
C VAL A 47 5.20 -12.57 -0.10
N ASP A 48 4.53 -11.84 -0.99
CA ASP A 48 3.59 -12.38 -1.98
C ASP A 48 3.83 -11.70 -3.34
N LYS A 49 4.25 -12.50 -4.33
CA LYS A 49 4.50 -12.03 -5.69
C LYS A 49 3.24 -11.50 -6.38
N ARG A 50 2.04 -11.84 -5.90
CA ARG A 50 0.80 -11.24 -6.40
C ARG A 50 0.71 -9.74 -6.07
N CYS A 51 1.38 -9.30 -5.01
CA CYS A 51 1.50 -7.90 -4.61
C CYS A 51 2.67 -7.20 -5.29
N GLN A 52 3.43 -7.90 -6.12
CA GLN A 52 4.46 -7.30 -6.94
C GLN A 52 3.78 -6.41 -7.97
N THR A 53 3.92 -5.10 -7.79
CA THR A 53 3.68 -4.17 -8.87
C THR A 53 4.76 -4.43 -9.90
N ASN A 54 4.42 -5.14 -10.97
CA ASN A 54 5.23 -5.12 -12.17
C ASN A 54 5.31 -3.65 -12.58
N GLN A 55 6.38 -2.96 -12.20
CA GLN A 55 6.84 -1.81 -12.97
C GLN A 55 7.17 -2.37 -14.35
N MET A 56 6.16 -2.44 -15.22
CA MET A 56 6.41 -2.34 -16.63
C MET A 56 7.19 -1.05 -16.81
N LYS A 57 8.46 -1.17 -17.18
CA LYS A 57 9.12 -0.17 -18.03
C LYS A 57 8.11 0.29 -19.07
N GLY A 58 7.62 1.51 -18.96
CA GLY A 58 6.59 2.05 -19.83
C GLY A 58 6.14 3.45 -19.41
N SER A 59 6.97 4.44 -19.73
CA SER A 59 6.67 5.88 -19.73
C SER A 59 6.40 6.52 -18.36
N VAL A 60 7.48 6.82 -17.63
CA VAL A 60 7.57 8.18 -17.11
C VAL A 60 7.61 9.05 -18.36
N ASP A 61 6.51 9.72 -18.72
CA ASP A 61 6.64 10.94 -19.49
C ASP A 61 7.38 11.93 -18.58
N GLU A 62 8.72 11.88 -18.62
CA GLU A 62 9.64 12.80 -17.91
C GLU A 62 9.38 14.28 -18.29
N LYS A 63 8.48 14.52 -19.25
CA LYS A 63 7.96 15.83 -19.62
C LYS A 63 6.89 16.40 -18.68
N ILE A 64 6.22 15.61 -17.83
CA ILE A 64 5.17 16.15 -16.95
C ILE A 64 5.77 16.86 -15.73
N TRP A 65 6.89 16.36 -15.19
CA TRP A 65 7.55 16.98 -14.02
C TRP A 65 8.44 18.17 -14.37
N SER A 66 8.99 18.25 -15.59
CA SER A 66 9.81 19.39 -16.01
C SER A 66 8.99 20.65 -16.33
N ASN A 67 7.70 20.53 -16.67
CA ASN A 67 6.83 21.69 -16.90
C ASN A 67 6.27 22.33 -15.61
N PHE A 68 6.31 21.63 -14.46
CA PHE A 68 5.79 22.19 -13.21
C PHE A 68 6.82 23.05 -12.47
N LEU A 69 8.12 22.89 -12.76
CA LEU A 69 9.21 23.66 -12.14
C LEU A 69 9.64 24.91 -12.93
N ASP A 70 9.15 25.10 -14.16
CA ASP A 70 9.48 26.25 -15.03
C ASP A 70 8.37 27.31 -15.11
N SER A 71 7.27 27.15 -14.36
CA SER A 71 6.15 28.11 -14.34
C SER A 71 5.99 28.82 -13.00
N THR A 72 7.10 29.11 -12.33
CA THR A 72 7.14 30.12 -11.26
C THR A 72 7.86 31.36 -11.77
N PHE A 73 7.07 32.25 -12.38
CA PHE A 73 7.31 33.69 -12.31
C PHE A 73 6.81 34.17 -10.94
#